data_AF-A0A432TIG7-F1
#
_entry.id   AF-A0A432TIG7-F1
#
_cell.length_a   1.000
_cell.length_b   1.000
_cell.length_c   1.000
_cell.angle_alpha   90.00
_cell.angle_beta   90.00
_cell.angle_gamma   90.00
#
_symmetry.space_group_name_H-M   'P 1'
#
loop_
_entity.id
_entity.type
_entity.pdbx_description
1 polymer ?
#
loop_
_entity_poly.entity_id
_entity_poly.type
_entity_poly.pdbx_seq_one_letter_code
_entity_poly.pdbx_strand_id
1 'polypeptide(L)'
;MTVPFLGELGEIEALFFVIFLVSIVFGAIARKTDFCPLGGIADVIHSGNTGRLSMYFFAIATAILGVTIFEALEIISADSTRPPYRMSQFRWPAYLVGGAFFGIGMTLCRGCGMKSILNLGGGNLKTIVAILGMGGAAVLMLYVEGFFNDYFLSWV
;
A
#
# COMPACT_ATOMS: atom_id res chain seq x y z
N MET A 1 17.01 -9.03 15.45
CA MET A 1 18.45 -8.91 15.78
C MET A 1 18.68 -7.49 16.26
N THR A 2 19.04 -7.34 17.54
CA THR A 2 19.03 -6.07 18.28
C THR A 2 20.19 -5.17 17.84
N VAL A 3 19.86 -3.93 17.50
CA VAL A 3 20.83 -2.87 17.21
C VAL A 3 21.54 -2.48 18.52
N PRO A 4 22.87 -2.65 18.64
CA PRO A 4 23.58 -2.58 19.92
C PRO A 4 23.83 -1.15 20.45
N PHE A 5 23.09 -0.14 19.98
CA PHE A 5 23.28 1.28 20.34
C PHE A 5 22.12 1.90 21.15
N LEU A 6 21.07 1.13 21.49
CA LEU A 6 19.81 1.64 22.06
C LEU A 6 19.45 0.92 23.37
N GLY A 7 20.30 1.01 24.38
CA GLY A 7 20.10 0.36 25.69
C GLY A 7 19.20 1.10 26.69
N GLU A 8 18.81 2.35 26.44
CA GLU A 8 18.11 3.19 27.46
C GLU A 8 16.89 3.97 26.94
N LEU A 9 16.51 3.84 25.67
CA LEU A 9 15.29 4.46 25.11
C LEU A 9 14.34 3.35 24.66
N GLY A 10 13.09 3.39 25.13
CA GLY A 10 12.12 2.31 25.02
C GLY A 10 11.93 1.82 23.58
N GLU A 11 11.68 0.52 23.41
CA GLU A 11 11.57 -0.17 22.11
C GLU A 11 10.67 0.54 21.08
N ILE A 12 9.71 1.31 21.57
CA ILE A 12 8.76 2.12 20.80
C ILE A 12 9.44 3.31 20.09
N GLU A 13 10.38 4.01 20.73
CA GLU A 13 11.05 5.18 20.14
C GLU A 13 11.99 4.77 19.01
N ALA A 14 12.73 3.66 19.22
CA ALA A 14 13.58 3.07 18.20
C ALA A 14 12.75 2.65 16.96
N LEU A 15 11.58 2.05 17.19
CA LEU A 15 10.68 1.67 16.11
C LEU A 15 10.21 2.89 15.30
N PHE A 16 9.75 3.95 15.95
CA PHE A 16 9.32 5.17 15.27
C PHE A 16 10.45 5.82 14.47
N PHE A 17 11.67 5.84 15.02
CA PHE A 17 12.82 6.40 14.33
C PHE A 17 13.18 5.61 13.06
N VAL A 18 13.16 4.27 13.13
CA VAL A 18 13.38 3.41 11.96
C VAL A 18 12.30 3.63 10.89
N ILE A 19 11.02 3.66 11.29
CA ILE A 19 9.91 3.90 10.35
C ILE A 19 10.04 5.28 9.69
N PHE A 20 10.43 6.30 10.45
CA PHE A 20 10.62 7.66 9.93
C PHE A 20 11.74 7.72 8.90
N LEU A 21 12.90 7.13 9.18
CA LEU A 21 14.03 7.09 8.24
C LEU A 21 13.66 6.34 6.96
N VAL A 22 13.04 5.16 7.08
CA VAL A 22 12.60 4.37 5.92
C VAL A 22 11.60 5.17 5.08
N SER A 23 10.65 5.86 5.74
CA SER A 23 9.62 6.66 5.06
C SER A 23 10.20 7.85 4.30
N ILE A 24 11.22 8.54 4.85
CA ILE A 24 11.93 9.62 4.14
C ILE A 24 12.63 9.10 2.90
N VAL A 25 13.41 8.04 3.04
CA VAL A 25 14.17 7.46 1.92
C VAL A 25 13.22 6.98 0.83
N PHE A 26 12.19 6.23 1.23
CA PHE A 26 11.18 5.72 0.31
C PHE A 26 10.41 6.85 -0.39
N GLY A 27 9.99 7.88 0.35
CA GLY A 27 9.28 9.03 -0.20
C GLY A 27 10.13 9.82 -1.21
N ALA A 28 11.42 10.02 -0.92
CA ALA A 28 12.34 10.69 -1.83
C ALA A 28 12.54 9.92 -3.14
N ILE A 29 12.70 8.59 -3.05
CA ILE A 29 12.84 7.71 -4.22
C ILE A 29 11.54 7.69 -5.03
N ALA A 30 10.40 7.44 -4.38
CA ALA A 30 9.09 7.34 -5.03
C ALA A 30 8.68 8.65 -5.73
N ARG A 31 9.11 9.81 -5.20
CA ARG A 31 8.90 11.11 -5.85
C ARG A 31 9.74 11.27 -7.12
N LYS A 32 10.98 10.79 -7.12
CA LYS A 32 11.87 10.86 -8.30
C LYS A 32 11.49 9.85 -9.39
N THR A 33 11.04 8.67 -9.01
CA THR A 33 10.70 7.60 -9.97
C THR A 33 9.26 7.68 -10.47
N ASP A 34 8.46 8.63 -9.98
CA ASP A 34 7.05 8.78 -10.35
C ASP A 34 6.28 7.45 -10.21
N PHE A 35 6.48 6.77 -9.07
CA PHE A 35 5.91 5.45 -8.80
C PHE A 35 4.39 5.49 -8.73
N CYS A 36 3.74 5.14 -9.83
CA CYS A 36 2.28 5.09 -9.91
C CYS A 36 1.83 4.03 -10.91
N PRO A 37 1.22 2.92 -10.48
CA PRO A 37 0.78 1.85 -11.38
C PRO A 37 -0.26 2.34 -12.39
N LEU A 38 -1.20 3.20 -11.95
CA LEU A 38 -2.19 3.81 -12.86
C LEU A 38 -1.52 4.68 -13.93
N GLY A 39 -0.51 5.46 -13.53
CA GLY A 39 0.28 6.27 -14.47
C GLY A 39 1.05 5.41 -15.47
N GLY A 40 1.63 4.29 -15.02
CA GLY A 40 2.31 3.33 -15.91
C GLY A 40 1.36 2.70 -16.92
N ILE A 41 0.16 2.30 -16.53
CA ILE A 41 -0.85 1.76 -17.46
C ILE A 41 -1.25 2.82 -18.48
N ALA A 42 -1.51 4.05 -18.03
CA ALA A 42 -1.86 5.16 -18.92
C ALA A 42 -0.73 5.51 -19.91
N ASP A 43 0.53 5.51 -19.45
CA ASP A 43 1.71 5.81 -20.27
C ASP A 43 1.99 4.72 -21.31
N VAL A 44 1.74 3.45 -20.98
CA VAL A 44 1.83 2.35 -21.96
C VAL A 44 0.78 2.51 -23.05
N ILE A 45 -0.45 2.86 -22.70
CA ILE A 45 -1.55 2.99 -23.66
C ILE A 45 -1.41 4.25 -24.53
N HIS A 46 -1.04 5.39 -23.94
CA HIS A 46 -1.01 6.67 -24.66
C HIS A 46 0.36 7.00 -25.28
N SER A 47 1.44 6.67 -24.58
CA SER A 47 2.80 7.10 -24.94
C SER A 47 3.73 5.94 -25.31
N GLY A 48 3.27 4.68 -25.18
CA GLY A 48 4.07 3.49 -25.42
C GLY A 48 5.23 3.29 -24.44
N ASN A 49 5.33 4.09 -23.37
CA ASN A 49 6.45 4.02 -22.43
C ASN A 49 6.15 2.98 -21.33
N THR A 50 6.87 1.86 -21.38
CA THR A 50 6.74 0.75 -20.42
C THR A 50 7.58 0.92 -19.15
N GLY A 51 8.47 1.91 -19.09
CA GLY A 51 9.45 2.03 -18.00
C GLY A 51 8.82 2.07 -16.61
N ARG A 52 7.72 2.81 -16.46
CA ARG A 52 6.99 2.94 -15.18
C ARG A 52 6.23 1.68 -14.78
N LEU A 53 5.80 0.88 -15.75
CA LEU A 53 5.10 -0.37 -15.49
C LEU A 53 6.09 -1.50 -15.16
N SER A 54 7.23 -1.54 -15.85
CA SER A 54 8.31 -2.50 -15.60
C SER A 54 8.91 -2.34 -14.19
N MET A 55 9.13 -1.10 -13.72
CA MET A 55 9.61 -0.87 -12.35
C MET A 55 8.62 -1.37 -11.29
N TYR A 56 7.31 -1.30 -11.58
CA TYR A 56 6.27 -1.75 -10.66
C TYR A 56 6.29 -3.28 -10.52
N PHE A 57 6.39 -4.01 -11.64
CA PHE A 57 6.51 -5.46 -11.61
C PHE A 57 7.81 -5.93 -10.97
N PHE A 58 8.93 -5.24 -11.21
CA PHE A 58 10.19 -5.55 -10.54
C PHE A 58 10.08 -5.36 -9.03
N ALA A 59 9.44 -4.27 -8.58
CA ALA A 59 9.20 -4.04 -7.16
C ALA A 59 8.34 -5.14 -6.52
N ILE A 60 7.29 -5.61 -7.21
CA ILE A 60 6.48 -6.75 -6.74
C ILE A 60 7.34 -8.02 -6.63
N ALA A 61 8.13 -8.33 -7.65
CA ALA A 61 9.00 -9.51 -7.64
C ALA A 61 10.00 -9.47 -6.47
N THR A 62 10.67 -8.33 -6.26
CA THR A 62 11.58 -8.13 -5.13
C THR A 62 10.86 -8.24 -3.78
N ALA A 63 9.65 -7.69 -3.65
CA ALA A 63 8.88 -7.77 -2.43
C ALA A 63 8.48 -9.21 -2.08
N ILE A 64 7.99 -9.97 -3.06
CA ILE A 64 7.64 -11.39 -2.89
C ILE A 64 8.88 -12.18 -2.47
N LEU A 65 9.99 -12.03 -3.20
CA LEU A 65 11.24 -12.72 -2.87
C LEU A 65 11.72 -12.37 -1.45
N GLY A 66 11.72 -11.09 -1.08
CA GLY A 66 12.12 -10.63 0.24
C GLY A 66 11.28 -11.27 1.36
N VAL A 67 9.95 -11.24 1.23
CA VAL A 67 9.04 -11.84 2.23
C VAL A 67 9.25 -13.35 2.32
N THR A 68 9.37 -14.05 1.18
CA THR A 68 9.60 -15.51 1.18
C THR A 68 10.93 -15.91 1.84
N ILE A 69 11.98 -15.12 1.66
CA ILE A 69 13.28 -15.37 2.31
C ILE A 69 13.17 -15.11 3.82
N PHE A 70 12.54 -14.02 4.24
CA PHE A 70 12.37 -13.74 5.67
C PHE A 70 11.48 -14.77 6.39
N GLU A 71 10.47 -15.29 5.70
CA GLU A 71 9.63 -16.38 6.21
C GLU A 71 10.42 -17.70 6.32
N ALA A 72 11.24 -18.04 5.31
CA ALA A 72 12.09 -19.23 5.34
C ALA A 72 13.17 -19.19 6.44
N LEU A 73 13.57 -17.99 6.86
CA LEU A 73 14.48 -17.78 7.98
C LEU A 73 13.78 -17.72 9.34
N GLU A 74 12.45 -17.93 9.38
CA GLU A 74 11.60 -17.86 10.59
C GLU A 74 11.66 -16.50 11.32
N ILE A 75 12.07 -15.43 10.63
CA ILE A 75 12.20 -14.08 11.21
C ILE A 75 10.83 -13.39 11.29
N ILE A 76 9.93 -13.68 10.35
CA ILE A 76 8.62 -13.03 10.22
C ILE A 76 7.55 -14.09 9.90
N SER A 77 6.42 -14.06 10.61
CA SER A 77 5.25 -14.88 10.33
C SER A 77 4.20 -14.11 9.50
N ALA A 78 3.98 -14.55 8.26
CA ALA A 78 2.97 -13.94 7.39
C ALA A 78 1.53 -14.13 7.92
N ASP A 79 1.30 -15.21 8.68
CA ASP A 79 -0.01 -15.57 9.23
C ASP A 79 -0.46 -14.68 10.40
N SER A 80 0.47 -14.01 11.07
CA SER A 80 0.18 -13.14 12.23
C SER A 80 -0.25 -11.72 11.84
N THR A 81 -0.39 -11.45 10.54
CA THR A 81 -0.67 -10.10 10.05
C THR A 81 -2.16 -9.76 10.11
N ARG A 82 -2.49 -8.48 10.33
CA ARG A 82 -3.86 -7.96 10.25
C ARG A 82 -3.96 -6.93 9.13
N PRO A 83 -4.82 -7.13 8.11
CA PRO A 83 -5.60 -8.32 7.77
C PRO A 83 -4.72 -9.54 7.41
N PRO A 84 -5.20 -10.79 7.58
CA PRO A 84 -4.43 -12.00 7.28
C PRO A 84 -4.14 -12.10 5.78
N TYR A 85 -2.86 -12.12 5.39
CA TYR A 85 -2.43 -12.26 4.00
C TYR A 85 -2.69 -13.67 3.43
N ARG A 86 -2.67 -14.69 4.29
CA ARG A 86 -3.02 -16.07 3.96
C ARG A 86 -4.34 -16.42 4.61
N MET A 87 -5.38 -16.55 3.81
CA MET A 87 -6.69 -17.01 4.26
C MET A 87 -6.99 -18.38 3.64
N SER A 88 -7.52 -19.30 4.45
CA SER A 88 -7.92 -20.64 3.99
C SER A 88 -9.08 -20.61 2.98
N GLN A 89 -9.81 -19.50 2.88
CA GLN A 89 -11.03 -19.36 2.08
C GLN A 89 -10.83 -18.31 0.98
N PHE A 90 -10.88 -18.76 -0.28
CA PHE A 90 -10.67 -17.94 -1.45
C PHE A 90 -11.95 -17.21 -1.86
N ARG A 91 -12.13 -15.99 -1.35
CA ARG A 91 -13.29 -15.13 -1.63
C ARG A 91 -13.10 -14.33 -2.93
N TRP A 92 -13.07 -15.04 -4.06
CA TRP A 92 -12.81 -14.46 -5.38
C TRP A 92 -13.73 -13.29 -5.78
N PRO A 93 -15.04 -13.24 -5.46
CA PRO A 93 -15.88 -12.13 -5.89
C PRO A 93 -15.53 -10.85 -5.12
N ALA A 94 -15.08 -10.97 -3.86
CA ALA A 94 -14.62 -9.84 -3.06
C ALA A 94 -13.41 -9.17 -3.69
N TYR A 95 -12.47 -9.96 -4.22
CA TYR A 95 -11.27 -9.44 -4.87
C TYR A 95 -11.58 -8.75 -6.20
N LEU A 96 -12.50 -9.30 -6.99
CA LEU A 96 -12.87 -8.73 -8.28
C LEU A 96 -13.68 -7.43 -8.10
N VAL A 97 -14.70 -7.46 -7.24
CA VAL A 97 -15.54 -6.29 -6.95
C VAL A 97 -14.72 -5.21 -6.27
N GLY A 98 -13.95 -5.54 -5.23
CA GLY A 98 -13.08 -4.60 -4.54
C GLY A 98 -12.00 -4.00 -5.46
N GLY A 99 -11.38 -4.82 -6.30
CA GLY A 99 -10.40 -4.37 -7.30
C GLY A 99 -11.00 -3.42 -8.34
N ALA A 100 -12.22 -3.70 -8.80
CA ALA A 100 -12.93 -2.83 -9.73
C ALA A 100 -13.25 -1.47 -9.09
N PHE A 101 -13.81 -1.44 -7.89
CA PHE A 101 -14.09 -0.19 -7.16
C PHE A 101 -12.81 0.60 -6.89
N PHE A 102 -11.73 -0.07 -6.50
CA PHE A 102 -10.44 0.58 -6.26
C PHE A 102 -9.87 1.20 -7.56
N GLY A 103 -9.93 0.48 -8.67
CA GLY A 103 -9.52 0.99 -9.98
C GLY A 103 -10.32 2.21 -10.43
N ILE A 104 -11.65 2.16 -10.31
CA ILE A 104 -12.56 3.28 -10.62
C ILE A 104 -12.26 4.47 -9.71
N GLY A 105 -12.03 4.24 -8.41
CA GLY A 105 -11.63 5.30 -7.48
C GLY A 105 -10.35 6.00 -7.89
N MET A 106 -9.32 5.25 -8.29
CA MET A 106 -8.04 5.84 -8.73
C MET A 106 -8.18 6.69 -10.00
N THR A 107 -9.04 6.29 -10.96
CA THR A 107 -9.28 7.08 -12.17
C THR A 107 -10.05 8.36 -11.87
N LEU A 108 -11.09 8.29 -11.01
CA LEU A 108 -11.87 9.45 -10.58
C LEU A 108 -11.02 10.47 -9.80
N CYS A 109 -10.17 10.01 -8.89
CA CYS A 109 -9.26 10.87 -8.14
C CYS A 109 -8.06 11.38 -8.98
N ARG A 110 -7.91 10.89 -10.22
CA ARG A 110 -6.78 11.18 -11.12
C ARG A 110 -5.42 10.95 -10.45
N GLY A 111 -5.30 9.87 -9.69
CA GLY A 111 -4.10 9.56 -8.93
C GLY A 111 -4.13 8.19 -8.26
N CYS A 112 -2.95 7.68 -7.91
CA CYS A 112 -2.78 6.49 -7.06
C CYS A 112 -2.50 6.91 -5.62
N GLY A 113 -2.83 6.06 -4.64
CA GLY A 113 -2.70 6.42 -3.22
C GLY A 113 -1.30 6.91 -2.83
N MET A 114 -0.25 6.27 -3.35
CA MET A 114 1.14 6.67 -3.12
C MET A 114 1.45 8.09 -3.66
N LYS A 115 1.08 8.35 -4.91
CA LYS A 115 1.31 9.65 -5.56
C LYS A 115 0.49 10.76 -4.90
N SER A 116 -0.73 10.46 -4.42
CA SER A 116 -1.56 11.41 -3.70
C SER A 116 -0.90 11.87 -2.40
N ILE A 117 -0.31 10.96 -1.62
CA ILE A 117 0.40 11.30 -0.37
C ILE A 117 1.66 12.13 -0.67
N LEU A 118 2.42 11.77 -1.71
CA LEU A 118 3.59 12.54 -2.14
C LEU A 118 3.23 13.94 -2.66
N ASN A 119 2.10 14.08 -3.35
CA ASN A 119 1.59 15.37 -3.82
C ASN A 119 1.08 16.24 -2.67
N LEU A 120 0.47 15.63 -1.65
CA LEU A 120 0.08 16.32 -0.43
C LEU A 120 1.32 16.91 0.27
N GLY A 121 2.38 16.11 0.42
CA GLY A 121 3.66 16.59 0.95
C GLY A 121 4.35 17.65 0.09
N GLY A 122 4.02 17.70 -1.21
CA GLY A 122 4.48 18.72 -2.15
C GLY A 122 3.65 20.01 -2.19
N GLY A 123 2.62 20.15 -1.33
CA GLY A 123 1.79 21.35 -1.23
C GLY A 123 0.52 21.34 -2.09
N ASN A 124 0.12 20.21 -2.66
CA ASN A 124 -1.12 20.13 -3.43
C ASN A 124 -2.33 19.92 -2.51
N LEU A 125 -3.11 20.98 -2.27
CA LEU A 125 -4.30 20.90 -1.42
C LEU A 125 -5.42 20.04 -2.03
N LYS A 126 -5.49 19.90 -3.36
CA LYS A 126 -6.53 19.09 -4.02
C LYS A 126 -6.45 17.62 -3.60
N THR A 127 -5.24 17.12 -3.31
CA THR A 127 -5.05 15.71 -2.91
C THR A 127 -5.54 15.39 -1.50
N ILE A 128 -5.85 16.40 -0.67
CA ILE A 128 -6.44 16.19 0.67
C ILE A 128 -7.76 15.44 0.56
N VAL A 129 -8.64 15.84 -0.36
CA VAL A 129 -9.96 15.23 -0.53
C VAL A 129 -9.84 13.76 -0.91
N ALA A 130 -8.91 13.43 -1.81
CA ALA A 130 -8.66 12.04 -2.22
C ALA A 130 -8.14 11.19 -1.04
N ILE A 131 -7.23 11.73 -0.23
CA ILE A 131 -6.66 11.02 0.92
C ILE A 131 -7.71 10.83 2.02
N LEU A 132 -8.50 11.86 2.34
CA LEU A 132 -9.58 11.75 3.32
C LEU A 132 -10.66 10.77 2.86
N GLY A 133 -11.02 10.78 1.57
CA GLY A 133 -11.98 9.83 1.02
C GLY A 133 -11.49 8.38 1.12
N MET A 134 -10.26 8.10 0.67
CA MET A 134 -9.68 6.75 0.77
C MET A 134 -9.48 6.32 2.23
N GLY A 135 -8.96 7.21 3.09
CA GLY A 135 -8.71 6.92 4.50
C GLY A 135 -10.02 6.65 5.25
N GLY A 136 -11.04 7.48 5.02
CA GLY A 136 -12.38 7.28 5.57
C GLY A 136 -12.99 5.95 5.11
N ALA A 137 -12.92 5.63 3.81
CA ALA A 137 -13.40 4.36 3.29
C ALA A 137 -12.66 3.15 3.90
N ALA A 138 -11.34 3.25 4.09
CA ALA A 138 -10.55 2.20 4.73
C ALA A 138 -10.94 2.00 6.20
N VAL A 139 -11.17 3.09 6.94
CA VAL A 139 -11.64 3.02 8.33
C VAL A 139 -13.03 2.39 8.42
N LEU A 140 -13.95 2.78 7.53
CA LEU A 140 -15.29 2.19 7.45
C LEU A 140 -15.23 0.68 7.17
N MET A 141 -14.36 0.23 6.27
CA MET A 141 -14.24 -1.19 5.95
C MET A 141 -13.55 -2.02 7.04
N LEU A 142 -12.56 -1.46 7.74
CA LEU A 142 -11.72 -2.22 8.68
C LEU A 142 -12.16 -2.14 10.14
N TYR A 143 -12.72 -1.01 10.57
CA TYR A 143 -12.98 -0.73 11.98
C TYR A 143 -14.46 -0.57 12.34
N VAL A 144 -15.33 -0.27 11.37
CA VAL A 144 -16.77 -0.22 11.64
C VAL A 144 -17.32 -1.64 11.66
N GLU A 145 -17.77 -2.06 12.84
CA GLU A 145 -18.35 -3.38 13.07
C GLU A 145 -19.56 -3.60 12.15
N GLY A 146 -19.66 -4.80 11.57
CA GLY A 146 -20.76 -5.19 10.70
C GLY A 146 -20.69 -4.66 9.26
N PHE A 147 -20.09 -3.48 9.00
CA PHE A 147 -20.17 -2.84 7.67
C PHE A 147 -19.70 -3.75 6.51
N PHE A 148 -18.51 -4.35 6.64
CA PHE A 148 -17.99 -5.24 5.61
C PHE A 148 -18.79 -6.55 5.50
N ASN A 149 -19.35 -7.04 6.61
CA ASN A 149 -20.08 -8.31 6.63
C ASN A 149 -21.51 -8.14 6.07
N ASP A 150 -22.24 -7.16 6.59
CA ASP A 150 -23.66 -6.95 6.32
C ASP A 150 -23.90 -6.37 4.92
N TYR A 151 -23.02 -5.49 4.43
CA TYR A 151 -23.21 -4.83 3.14
C TYR A 151 -22.34 -5.40 2.03
N PHE A 152 -21.08 -5.75 2.32
CA PHE A 152 -20.13 -6.17 1.29
C PHE A 152 -20.13 -7.69 1.07
N LEU A 153 -20.05 -8.48 2.14
CA LEU A 153 -20.11 -9.95 2.04
C LEU A 153 -21.53 -10.47 1.78
N SER A 154 -22.58 -9.74 2.14
CA SER A 154 -23.94 -10.16 1.79
C SER A 154 -24.19 -10.22 0.27
N TRP A 155 -23.41 -9.48 -0.53
CA TRP A 155 -23.55 -9.42 -1.99
C TRP A 155 -22.51 -10.27 -2.75
N VAL A 156 -21.53 -10.84 -2.05
CA VAL A 156 -20.30 -11.44 -2.60
C VAL A 156 -20.04 -12.81 -1.99
#